data_AF-A0A7J4KD47-F1
#
_entry.id   AF-A0A7J4KD47-F1
#
_cell.length_a   1.000
_cell.length_b   1.000
_cell.length_c   1.000
_cell.angle_alpha   90.00
_cell.angle_beta   90.00
_cell.angle_gamma   90.00
#
_symmetry.space_group_name_H-M   'P 1'
#
loop_
_entity.id
_entity.type
_entity.pdbx_description
1 polymer ?
#
loop_
_entity_poly.entity_id
_entity_poly.type
_entity_poly.pdbx_seq_one_letter_code
_entity_poly.pdbx_strand_id
1 'polypeptide(L)'
;MAHPHDRIQENERVSRDRNREELIYAVLSLPVEFDQRLKRLVGILNDLPDIYTCSSCGGHPDLENRENPVPEGYFYIQLIIEPTEDGFLSLGIIDLAARTVDPDKLVVKVLNTTDSPRLVMFHILGRDGVDPDAVAKEIRSLCRTWGVSLHGVREYKKNVRRRLAAERIRQSPLRDEPGRPQS
;
A
#
# COMPACT_ATOMS: atom_id res chain seq x y z
N MET A 1 -17.01 -3.93 -36.71
CA MET A 1 -15.76 -4.42 -36.11
C MET A 1 -15.08 -3.23 -35.44
N ALA A 2 -14.98 -3.24 -34.12
CA ALA A 2 -14.32 -2.21 -33.33
C ALA A 2 -13.37 -2.90 -32.34
N HIS A 3 -12.20 -2.28 -32.11
CA HIS A 3 -11.03 -2.84 -31.44
C HIS A 3 -11.21 -3.07 -29.92
N PRO A 4 -10.43 -3.99 -29.32
CA PRO A 4 -10.60 -4.42 -27.93
C PRO A 4 -9.69 -3.65 -26.98
N HIS A 5 -10.01 -2.40 -26.62
CA HIS A 5 -9.31 -1.70 -25.53
C HIS A 5 -10.18 -0.69 -24.76
N ASP A 6 -11.47 -0.97 -24.57
CA ASP A 6 -12.25 -0.27 -23.54
C ASP A 6 -12.18 -1.07 -22.24
N ARG A 7 -10.99 -1.12 -21.63
CA ARG A 7 -10.92 -1.34 -20.17
C ARG A 7 -11.38 -0.02 -19.56
N ILE A 8 -12.65 0.05 -19.20
CA ILE A 8 -13.13 1.02 -18.22
C ILE A 8 -12.38 0.68 -16.94
N GLN A 9 -11.25 1.34 -16.73
CA GLN A 9 -10.63 1.45 -15.43
C GLN A 9 -11.64 2.23 -14.62
N GLU A 10 -12.47 1.52 -13.84
CA GLU A 10 -13.37 2.16 -12.90
C GLU A 10 -12.49 3.02 -12.00
N ASN A 11 -12.52 4.33 -12.26
CA ASN A 11 -11.87 5.31 -11.43
C ASN A 11 -12.57 5.24 -10.08
N GLU A 12 -11.98 4.50 -9.14
CA GLU A 12 -12.38 4.51 -7.74
C GLU A 12 -12.58 5.98 -7.33
N ARG A 13 -13.76 6.29 -6.77
CA ARG A 13 -14.12 7.64 -6.38
C ARG A 13 -13.07 8.18 -5.41
N VAL A 14 -12.30 9.15 -5.88
CA VAL A 14 -11.26 9.85 -5.14
C VAL A 14 -11.90 10.59 -3.96
N SER A 15 -11.50 10.24 -2.73
CA SER A 15 -11.82 11.05 -1.56
C SER A 15 -10.89 12.27 -1.55
N ARG A 16 -11.45 13.46 -1.73
CA ARG A 16 -10.72 14.75 -1.74
C ARG A 16 -10.01 15.09 -0.44
N ASP A 17 -10.33 14.40 0.66
CA ASP A 17 -10.08 14.93 2.00
C ASP A 17 -8.99 14.21 2.79
N ARG A 18 -8.54 13.02 2.37
CA ARG A 18 -7.59 12.25 3.20
C ARG A 18 -6.15 12.73 2.99
N ASN A 19 -5.59 13.38 4.00
CA ASN A 19 -4.18 13.69 4.05
C ASN A 19 -3.34 12.44 4.41
N ARG A 20 -2.04 12.48 4.11
CA ARG A 20 -1.11 11.36 4.38
C ARG A 20 -1.14 10.91 5.86
N GLU A 21 -1.23 11.87 6.79
CA GLU A 21 -1.22 11.59 8.22
C GLU A 21 -2.49 10.86 8.67
N GLU A 22 -3.66 11.20 8.10
CA GLU A 22 -4.92 10.51 8.36
C GLU A 22 -4.88 9.06 7.89
N LEU A 23 -4.29 8.79 6.71
CA LEU A 23 -4.13 7.42 6.24
C LEU A 23 -3.15 6.63 7.10
N ILE A 24 -1.99 7.20 7.45
CA ILE A 24 -1.04 6.55 8.35
C ILE A 24 -1.70 6.28 9.71
N TYR A 25 -2.43 7.24 10.26
CA TYR A 25 -3.16 7.07 11.50
C TYR A 25 -4.21 5.95 11.39
N ALA A 26 -5.02 5.94 10.31
CA ALA A 26 -6.04 4.92 10.08
C ALA A 26 -5.43 3.52 9.96
N VAL A 27 -4.43 3.35 9.09
CA VAL A 27 -3.75 2.06 8.86
C VAL A 27 -3.12 1.52 10.14
N LEU A 28 -2.57 2.38 11.00
CA LEU A 28 -1.95 1.97 12.25
C LEU A 28 -2.94 1.81 13.42
N SER A 29 -4.18 2.28 13.27
CA SER A 29 -5.21 2.22 14.31
C SER A 29 -6.20 1.08 14.12
N LEU A 30 -6.40 0.64 12.88
CA LEU A 30 -7.27 -0.48 12.57
C LEU A 30 -6.52 -1.81 12.68
N PRO A 31 -7.17 -2.90 13.12
CA PRO A 31 -6.62 -4.22 12.96
C PRO A 31 -6.44 -4.48 11.46
N VAL A 32 -5.22 -4.86 11.06
CA VAL A 32 -4.96 -5.20 9.66
C VAL A 32 -5.62 -6.56 9.39
N GLU A 33 -6.79 -6.54 8.76
CA GLU A 33 -7.33 -7.74 8.14
C GLU A 33 -6.56 -7.96 6.83
N PHE A 34 -5.85 -9.08 6.77
CA PHE A 34 -5.13 -9.50 5.57
C PHE A 34 -5.41 -10.96 5.29
N ASP A 35 -5.41 -11.31 4.01
CA ASP A 35 -5.53 -12.69 3.57
C ASP A 35 -4.39 -13.53 4.17
N GLN A 36 -4.72 -14.67 4.78
CA GLN A 36 -3.72 -15.52 5.43
C GLN A 36 -2.66 -16.03 4.44
N ARG A 37 -3.00 -16.17 3.15
CA ARG A 37 -2.04 -16.51 2.08
C ARG A 37 -0.97 -15.44 1.89
N LEU A 38 -1.28 -14.18 2.23
CA LEU A 38 -0.36 -13.04 2.11
C LEU A 38 0.31 -12.65 3.43
N LYS A 39 0.07 -13.39 4.51
CA LYS A 39 0.52 -13.05 5.87
C LYS A 39 2.01 -12.73 5.95
N ARG A 40 2.88 -13.50 5.27
CA ARG A 40 4.33 -13.27 5.34
C ARG A 40 4.76 -12.07 4.50
N LEU A 41 4.14 -11.86 3.35
CA LEU A 41 4.43 -10.72 2.49
C LEU A 41 3.95 -9.41 3.13
N VAL A 42 2.71 -9.34 3.59
CA VAL A 42 2.20 -8.21 4.41
C VAL A 42 3.02 -8.06 5.70
N GLY A 43 3.46 -9.20 6.24
CA GLY A 43 4.50 -9.35 7.27
C GLY A 43 5.69 -8.43 7.03
N ILE A 44 6.48 -8.79 6.02
CA ILE A 44 7.74 -8.12 5.72
C ILE A 44 7.55 -6.70 5.22
N LEU A 45 6.48 -6.42 4.47
CA LEU A 45 6.19 -5.08 3.95
C LEU A 45 5.97 -4.09 5.09
N ASN A 46 5.23 -4.48 6.13
CA ASN A 46 5.02 -3.61 7.29
C ASN A 46 6.25 -3.50 8.21
N ASP A 47 7.25 -4.37 8.04
CA ASP A 47 8.55 -4.29 8.72
C ASP A 47 9.52 -3.32 8.01
N LEU A 48 9.22 -2.86 6.80
CA LEU A 48 9.98 -1.80 6.11
C LEU A 48 9.63 -0.44 6.71
N PRO A 49 10.58 0.48 6.95
CA PRO A 49 10.37 1.67 7.80
C PRO A 49 9.27 2.64 7.34
N ASP A 50 9.10 2.79 6.04
CA ASP A 50 8.31 3.83 5.35
C ASP A 50 7.10 3.28 4.58
N ILE A 51 6.84 1.97 4.65
CA ILE A 51 5.73 1.30 3.98
C ILE A 51 4.56 1.08 4.93
N TYR A 52 3.34 1.34 4.47
CA TYR A 52 2.13 1.03 5.24
C TYR A 52 1.14 0.29 4.35
N THR A 53 0.82 -0.96 4.72
CA THR A 53 -0.15 -1.76 3.97
C THR A 53 -1.56 -1.30 4.30
N CYS A 54 -2.32 -0.89 3.27
CA CYS A 54 -3.69 -0.43 3.40
C CYS A 54 -4.71 -1.54 3.22
N SER A 55 -4.49 -2.44 2.27
CA SER A 55 -5.42 -3.52 1.91
C SER A 55 -4.67 -4.66 1.21
N SER A 56 -5.25 -5.87 1.23
CA SER A 56 -4.70 -7.03 0.52
C SER A 56 -5.77 -8.09 0.25
N CYS A 57 -5.65 -8.82 -0.86
CA CYS A 57 -6.48 -9.98 -1.17
C CYS A 57 -5.62 -11.07 -1.82
N GLY A 58 -5.70 -12.32 -1.34
CA GLY A 58 -4.91 -13.47 -1.80
C GLY A 58 -5.61 -14.35 -2.84
N GLY A 59 -6.67 -13.83 -3.45
CA GLY A 59 -7.43 -14.51 -4.49
C GLY A 59 -8.49 -15.46 -3.94
N HIS A 60 -9.65 -15.48 -4.60
CA HIS A 60 -10.80 -16.28 -4.18
C HIS A 60 -11.41 -17.04 -5.37
N PRO A 61 -11.95 -18.25 -5.13
CA PRO A 61 -12.68 -19.01 -6.16
C PRO A 61 -14.06 -18.40 -6.47
N ASP A 62 -14.63 -17.64 -5.53
CA ASP A 62 -15.88 -16.92 -5.67
C ASP A 62 -15.64 -15.41 -5.43
N LEU A 63 -16.15 -14.59 -6.34
CA LEU A 63 -16.01 -13.14 -6.36
C LEU A 63 -17.26 -12.42 -5.83
N GLU A 64 -18.38 -13.11 -5.63
CA GLU A 64 -19.62 -12.49 -5.19
C GLU A 64 -19.55 -12.05 -3.71
N ASN A 65 -20.20 -10.94 -3.38
CA ASN A 65 -20.32 -10.40 -2.01
C ASN A 65 -18.99 -10.12 -1.29
N ARG A 66 -17.93 -9.81 -2.05
CA ARG A 66 -16.62 -9.42 -1.51
C ARG A 66 -16.26 -8.01 -1.95
N GLU A 67 -15.58 -7.28 -1.08
CA GLU A 67 -15.00 -5.98 -1.43
C GLU A 67 -13.68 -6.19 -2.18
N ASN A 68 -13.58 -5.66 -3.40
CA ASN A 68 -12.40 -5.71 -4.28
C ASN A 68 -11.74 -7.11 -4.43
N PRO A 69 -12.48 -8.19 -4.71
CA PRO A 69 -11.90 -9.52 -4.80
C PRO A 69 -11.07 -9.66 -6.08
N VAL A 70 -10.00 -10.46 -6.00
CA VAL A 70 -9.28 -10.95 -7.18
C VAL A 70 -9.50 -12.44 -7.36
N PRO A 71 -9.46 -12.96 -8.59
CA PRO A 71 -9.64 -14.38 -8.85
C PRO A 71 -8.53 -15.24 -8.23
N GLU A 72 -8.83 -16.52 -8.01
CA GLU A 72 -7.83 -17.49 -7.57
C GLU A 72 -6.60 -17.50 -8.50
N GLY A 73 -5.41 -17.62 -7.92
CA GLY A 73 -4.14 -17.49 -8.64
C GLY A 73 -3.66 -16.05 -8.79
N TYR A 74 -4.44 -15.06 -8.34
CA TYR A 74 -4.05 -13.66 -8.29
C TYR A 74 -3.95 -13.17 -6.85
N PHE A 75 -3.17 -12.13 -6.64
CA PHE A 75 -3.22 -11.35 -5.40
C PHE A 75 -2.98 -9.88 -5.67
N TYR A 76 -3.42 -9.03 -4.73
CA TYR A 76 -2.93 -7.67 -4.63
C TYR A 76 -2.57 -7.29 -3.20
N ILE A 77 -1.65 -6.34 -3.08
CA ILE A 77 -1.39 -5.60 -1.84
C ILE A 77 -1.36 -4.11 -2.19
N GLN A 78 -2.19 -3.33 -1.50
CA GLN A 78 -2.21 -1.89 -1.59
C GLN A 78 -1.41 -1.27 -0.45
N LEU A 79 -0.55 -0.32 -0.76
CA LEU A 79 0.31 0.34 0.22
C LEU A 79 0.47 1.83 -0.05
N ILE A 80 0.81 2.57 0.99
CA ILE A 80 1.31 3.95 0.90
C ILE A 80 2.77 3.99 1.35
N ILE A 81 3.49 4.99 0.86
CA ILE A 81 4.92 5.18 1.13
C ILE A 81 5.14 6.58 1.68
N GLU A 82 5.92 6.67 2.76
CA GLU A 82 6.43 7.92 3.29
C GLU A 82 7.81 8.22 2.66
N PRO A 83 8.00 9.35 1.95
CA PRO A 83 9.34 9.72 1.49
C PRO A 83 10.28 9.89 2.70
N THR A 84 11.48 9.32 2.61
CA THR A 84 12.53 9.45 3.64
C THR A 84 13.64 10.37 3.17
N GLU A 85 14.57 10.73 4.06
CA GLU A 85 15.79 11.46 3.68
C GLU A 85 16.65 10.64 2.69
N ASP A 86 16.61 9.31 2.79
CA ASP A 86 17.24 8.38 1.86
C ASP A 86 16.40 8.12 0.59
N GLY A 87 15.36 8.93 0.36
CA GLY A 87 14.44 8.79 -0.75
C GLY A 87 13.43 7.66 -0.55
N PHE A 88 13.29 6.79 -1.56
CA PHE A 88 12.28 5.72 -1.63
C PHE A 88 12.92 4.32 -1.55
N LEU A 89 13.83 4.12 -0.58
CA LEU A 89 14.61 2.89 -0.47
C LEU A 89 13.74 1.63 -0.44
N SER A 90 12.70 1.60 0.38
CA SER A 90 11.82 0.43 0.48
C SER A 90 11.01 0.17 -0.78
N LEU A 91 10.62 1.21 -1.52
CA LEU A 91 10.01 1.02 -2.84
C LEU A 91 11.00 0.36 -3.80
N GLY A 92 12.25 0.79 -3.80
CA GLY A 92 13.32 0.18 -4.59
C GLY A 92 13.55 -1.29 -4.22
N ILE A 93 13.49 -1.63 -2.93
CA ILE A 93 13.56 -3.04 -2.46
C ILE A 93 12.38 -3.85 -3.01
N ILE A 94 11.16 -3.33 -2.90
CA ILE A 94 9.95 -4.04 -3.35
C ILE A 94 9.96 -4.23 -4.86
N ASP A 95 10.30 -3.18 -5.62
CA ASP A 95 10.40 -3.23 -7.07
C ASP A 95 11.47 -4.23 -7.54
N LEU A 96 12.66 -4.19 -6.94
CA LEU A 96 13.71 -5.14 -7.27
C LEU A 96 13.30 -6.57 -6.92
N ALA A 97 12.69 -6.79 -5.76
CA ALA A 97 12.21 -8.12 -5.38
C ALA A 97 11.17 -8.67 -6.37
N ALA A 98 10.23 -7.84 -6.82
CA ALA A 98 9.25 -8.23 -7.84
C ALA A 98 9.94 -8.63 -9.16
N ARG A 99 10.90 -7.83 -9.62
CA ARG A 99 11.67 -8.09 -10.84
C ARG A 99 12.57 -9.33 -10.75
N THR A 100 13.09 -9.63 -9.56
CA THR A 100 13.92 -10.82 -9.33
C THR A 100 13.09 -12.10 -9.27
N VAL A 101 11.93 -12.06 -8.60
CA VAL A 101 11.14 -13.27 -8.35
C VAL A 101 10.40 -13.72 -9.61
N ASP A 102 9.64 -12.83 -10.25
CA ASP A 102 8.92 -13.15 -11.47
C ASP A 102 8.48 -11.85 -12.18
N PRO A 103 9.30 -11.29 -13.08
CA PRO A 103 9.01 -10.01 -13.73
C PRO A 103 7.82 -10.06 -14.69
N ASP A 104 7.38 -11.26 -15.11
CA ASP A 104 6.25 -11.42 -16.00
C ASP A 104 4.93 -11.46 -15.22
N LYS A 105 4.96 -11.96 -13.98
CA LYS A 105 3.76 -12.18 -13.15
C LYS A 105 3.66 -11.25 -11.95
N LEU A 106 4.71 -10.53 -11.60
CA LEU A 106 4.70 -9.52 -10.54
C LEU A 106 4.87 -8.14 -11.12
N VAL A 107 4.04 -7.21 -10.67
CA VAL A 107 4.19 -5.81 -11.06
C VAL A 107 3.88 -4.88 -9.88
N VAL A 108 4.75 -3.89 -9.71
CA VAL A 108 4.54 -2.77 -8.79
C VAL A 108 4.04 -1.60 -9.60
N LYS A 109 2.85 -1.09 -9.28
CA LYS A 109 2.20 0.01 -10.02
C LYS A 109 1.79 1.12 -9.07
N VAL A 110 1.87 2.35 -9.56
CA VAL A 110 1.23 3.49 -8.89
C VAL A 110 -0.28 3.33 -9.01
N LEU A 111 -0.96 3.45 -7.88
CA LEU A 111 -2.41 3.62 -7.78
C LEU A 111 -2.63 5.02 -7.21
N ASN A 112 -2.83 6.03 -8.06
CA ASN A 112 -3.16 7.36 -7.56
C ASN A 112 -4.68 7.53 -7.47
N THR A 113 -5.26 7.09 -6.36
CA THR A 113 -6.68 7.29 -6.03
C THR A 113 -6.90 8.50 -5.13
N THR A 114 -5.93 9.43 -5.10
CA THR A 114 -5.95 10.60 -4.23
C THR A 114 -5.69 11.87 -5.05
N ASP A 115 -6.41 12.95 -4.73
CA ASP A 115 -6.14 14.29 -5.31
C ASP A 115 -4.95 14.99 -4.59
N SER A 116 -4.22 14.28 -3.72
CA SER A 116 -3.14 14.82 -2.92
C SER A 116 -1.79 14.59 -3.62
N PRO A 117 -1.07 15.63 -4.05
CA PRO A 117 0.26 15.47 -4.63
C PRO A 117 1.32 15.02 -3.60
N ARG A 118 0.93 14.91 -2.32
CA ARG A 118 1.81 14.53 -1.20
C ARG A 118 1.62 13.08 -0.76
N LEU A 119 0.77 12.34 -1.47
CA LEU A 119 0.40 10.97 -1.17
C LEU A 119 0.34 10.19 -2.48
N VAL A 120 1.11 9.11 -2.54
CA VAL A 120 1.07 8.18 -3.66
C VAL A 120 0.79 6.80 -3.09
N MET A 121 -0.22 6.13 -3.60
CA MET A 121 -0.48 4.72 -3.27
C MET A 121 0.10 3.82 -4.35
N PHE A 122 0.40 2.59 -3.99
CA PHE A 122 0.95 1.59 -4.88
C PHE A 122 0.20 0.26 -4.73
N HIS A 123 0.15 -0.48 -5.82
CA HIS A 123 -0.27 -1.87 -5.86
C HIS A 123 0.92 -2.77 -6.18
N ILE A 124 1.07 -3.83 -5.39
CA ILE A 124 1.82 -5.03 -5.79
C ILE A 124 0.78 -6.01 -6.31
N LEU A 125 0.87 -6.38 -7.58
CA LEU A 125 -0.04 -7.33 -8.22
C LEU A 125 0.72 -8.61 -8.56
N GLY A 126 0.19 -9.74 -8.10
CA GLY A 126 0.64 -11.07 -8.50
C GLY A 126 -0.44 -11.76 -9.32
N ARG A 127 -0.03 -12.54 -10.32
CA ARG A 127 -0.93 -13.33 -11.17
C ARG A 127 -0.38 -14.72 -11.44
N ASP A 128 -1.20 -15.56 -12.06
CA ASP A 128 -0.82 -16.87 -12.60
C ASP A 128 -0.08 -17.75 -11.57
N GLY A 129 -0.54 -17.70 -10.31
CA GLY A 129 -0.07 -18.54 -9.20
C GLY A 129 1.29 -18.17 -8.61
N VAL A 130 1.77 -16.93 -8.81
CA VAL A 130 3.05 -16.49 -8.25
C VAL A 130 3.08 -16.55 -6.72
N ASP A 131 4.18 -17.02 -6.15
CA ASP A 131 4.32 -17.26 -4.71
C ASP A 131 4.61 -15.96 -3.93
N PRO A 132 3.67 -15.45 -3.10
CA PRO A 132 3.91 -14.27 -2.28
C PRO A 132 5.00 -14.49 -1.22
N ASP A 133 5.25 -15.73 -0.78
CA ASP A 133 6.31 -16.03 0.18
C ASP A 133 7.70 -15.92 -0.46
N ALA A 134 7.83 -16.20 -1.76
CA ALA A 134 9.07 -15.99 -2.50
C ALA A 134 9.44 -14.49 -2.54
N VAL A 135 8.45 -13.63 -2.81
CA VAL A 135 8.62 -12.16 -2.74
C VAL A 135 9.03 -11.73 -1.33
N ALA A 136 8.39 -12.29 -0.30
CA ALA A 136 8.71 -11.95 1.09
C ALA A 136 10.16 -12.33 1.48
N LYS A 137 10.63 -13.48 0.99
CA LYS A 137 12.03 -13.94 1.18
C LYS A 137 13.00 -13.02 0.46
N GLU A 138 12.69 -12.62 -0.76
CA GLU A 138 13.56 -11.75 -1.56
C GLU A 138 13.69 -10.35 -0.95
N ILE A 139 12.57 -9.74 -0.53
CA ILE A 139 12.59 -8.46 0.21
C ILE A 139 13.50 -8.57 1.44
N ARG A 140 13.36 -9.64 2.22
CA ARG A 140 14.19 -9.87 3.40
C ARG A 140 15.68 -10.02 3.05
N SER A 141 16.00 -10.67 1.94
CA SER A 141 17.37 -10.85 1.47
C SER A 141 17.98 -9.50 1.07
N LEU A 142 17.26 -8.70 0.29
CA LEU A 142 17.67 -7.35 -0.11
C LEU A 142 17.87 -6.42 1.10
N CYS A 143 16.99 -6.48 2.09
CA CYS A 143 17.17 -5.71 3.33
C CYS A 143 18.48 -6.07 4.04
N ARG A 144 18.84 -7.37 4.10
CA ARG A 144 20.12 -7.80 4.69
C ARG A 144 21.30 -7.31 3.86
N THR A 145 21.23 -7.42 2.54
CA THR A 145 22.28 -6.98 1.62
C THR A 145 22.53 -5.48 1.72
N TRP A 146 21.48 -4.69 1.92
CA TRP A 146 21.56 -3.22 1.97
C TRP A 146 21.60 -2.65 3.40
N GLY A 147 21.73 -3.51 4.42
CA GLY A 147 21.84 -3.07 5.82
C GLY A 147 20.57 -2.42 6.38
N VAL A 148 19.40 -2.68 5.79
CA VAL A 148 18.11 -2.18 6.27
C VAL A 148 17.63 -3.05 7.43
N SER A 149 17.56 -2.45 8.62
CA SER A 149 17.01 -3.12 9.81
C SER A 149 15.49 -3.18 9.74
N LEU A 150 14.96 -4.38 9.95
CA LEU A 150 13.52 -4.66 10.08
C LEU A 150 13.08 -4.75 11.54
N HIS A 151 14.04 -4.78 12.47
CA HIS A 151 13.78 -5.00 13.88
C HIS A 151 13.14 -3.77 14.54
N GLY A 152 12.08 -3.97 15.32
CA GLY A 152 11.42 -2.91 16.09
C GLY A 152 10.58 -1.93 15.27
N VAL A 153 10.53 -2.08 13.94
CA VAL A 153 9.84 -1.14 13.04
C VAL A 153 8.35 -1.12 13.30
N ARG A 154 7.72 -2.27 13.52
CA ARG A 154 6.29 -2.36 13.82
C ARG A 154 5.94 -1.68 15.14
N GLU A 155 6.71 -1.96 16.19
CA GLU A 155 6.51 -1.31 17.50
C GLU A 155 6.68 0.19 17.39
N TYR A 156 7.72 0.66 16.68
CA TYR A 156 7.94 2.08 16.43
C TYR A 156 6.77 2.72 15.70
N LYS A 157 6.30 2.12 14.59
CA LYS A 157 5.16 2.66 13.84
C LYS A 157 3.91 2.76 14.71
N LYS A 158 3.58 1.68 15.42
CA LYS A 158 2.37 1.60 16.26
C LYS A 158 2.40 2.58 17.44
N ASN A 159 3.54 2.75 18.08
CA ASN A 159 3.65 3.50 19.33
C ASN A 159 4.08 4.96 19.13
N VAL A 160 4.93 5.22 18.13
CA VAL A 160 5.51 6.55 17.87
C VAL A 160 4.87 7.19 16.64
N ARG A 161 4.97 6.57 15.47
CA ARG A 161 4.52 7.19 14.21
C ARG A 161 3.02 7.48 14.20
N ARG A 162 2.21 6.57 14.75
CA ARG A 162 0.76 6.76 14.94
C ARG A 162 0.45 7.97 15.80
N ARG A 163 1.19 8.19 16.89
CA ARG A 163 1.02 9.36 17.77
C ARG A 163 1.37 10.66 17.04
N LEU A 164 2.51 10.67 16.33
CA LEU A 164 2.93 11.83 15.52
C LEU A 164 1.89 12.16 14.43
N ALA A 165 1.30 11.15 13.79
CA ALA A 165 0.20 11.36 12.84
C ALA A 165 -0.99 12.05 13.52
N ALA A 166 -1.42 11.55 14.68
CA ALA A 166 -2.53 12.14 15.44
C ALA A 166 -2.27 13.60 15.85
N GLU A 167 -1.05 13.91 16.29
CA GLU A 167 -0.64 15.28 16.65
C GLU A 167 -0.70 16.21 15.44
N ARG A 168 -0.19 15.79 14.28
CA ARG A 168 -0.23 16.57 13.03
C ARG A 168 -1.64 16.79 12.50
N ILE A 169 -2.53 15.81 12.66
CA ILE A 169 -3.95 15.95 12.33
C ILE A 169 -4.58 17.05 13.19
N ARG A 170 -4.32 17.03 14.51
CA ARG A 170 -4.86 18.05 15.46
C ARG A 170 -4.32 19.46 15.22
N GLN A 171 -3.09 19.56 14.72
CA GLN A 171 -2.43 20.84 14.42
C GLN A 171 -2.77 21.39 13.03
N SER A 172 -3.39 20.59 12.15
CA SER A 172 -3.85 21.07 10.86
C SER A 172 -5.08 21.94 11.07
N PRO A 173 -5.06 23.24 10.69
CA PRO A 173 -6.27 24.05 10.74
C PRO A 173 -7.33 23.37 9.87
N LEU A 174 -8.55 23.23 10.41
CA LEU A 174 -9.73 22.90 9.61
C LEU A 174 -9.69 23.83 8.40
N ARG A 175 -9.57 23.27 7.19
CA ARG A 175 -9.65 24.08 5.97
C ARG A 175 -11.02 24.74 6.00
N ASP A 176 -11.05 26.06 6.03
CA ASP A 176 -12.27 26.84 5.86
C ASP A 176 -13.02 26.31 4.64
N GLU A 177 -14.30 25.98 4.83
CA GLU A 177 -15.21 25.75 3.71
C GLU A 177 -15.15 26.98 2.79
N PRO A 178 -15.07 26.81 1.46
CA PRO A 178 -15.12 27.94 0.55
C PRO A 178 -16.48 28.62 0.69
N GLY A 179 -16.44 29.81 1.29
CA GLY A 179 -17.43 30.88 1.29
C GLY A 179 -18.87 30.50 0.98
N ARG A 180 -19.72 30.48 2.01
CA ARG A 180 -21.12 30.84 1.80
C ARG A 180 -21.16 32.23 1.14
N PRO A 181 -21.87 32.42 0.02
CA PRO A 181 -22.11 33.75 -0.49
C PRO A 181 -22.92 34.49 0.58
N GLN A 182 -22.39 35.62 1.04
CA GLN A 182 -23.21 36.58 1.78
C GLN A 182 -24.17 37.21 0.76
N SER A 183 -25.43 36.80 0.85
CA SER A 183 -26.59 37.48 0.25
C SER A 183 -27.20 38.43 1.26
#